data_AF-A0A1M5ZD54-F1
#
_entry.id   AF-A0A1M5ZD54-F1
#
_cell.length_a   1.000
_cell.length_b   1.000
_cell.length_c   1.000
_cell.angle_alpha   90.00
_cell.angle_beta   90.00
_cell.angle_gamma   90.00
#
_symmetry.space_group_name_H-M   'P 1'
#
loop_
_entity.id
_entity.type
_entity.pdbx_description
1 polymer ?
#
loop_
_entity_poly.entity_id
_entity_poly.type
_entity_poly.pdbx_seq_one_letter_code
_entity_poly.pdbx_strand_id
1 'polypeptide(L)'
;MVKEKVKNLAIVAGLLLIFFSICLGGCGTISDGEYTASVLLSGGSGRAYIESPCSVTVKDGKSTARIVWSSPNYDYMIVDGETYYPVNPEGNSEFEIPITLDKEMQVQADTTAMSKPHLIEYTLLFTLEKDYADGTSENGEQGSGATGGQGSGSNAANGQGNGSDADGSQGDGNAGNNQGDGSNSSANSSLNPPSIEGLTYVSTDENSYAQCYRIHRYESGFVVISVDDGRNYLLVPEGQKTPENLGQDIVVLEGKLDRIYLAASAAMCHFDSLSCVDRILLSGIEEEDWYIEAAASAMKDGTLKYGGKYSAPDYEQIVMMDIDIAVESTMILHVPKVQEQLEELGVPVFIDRSSYEEEPLGRCEWIKVYGVLTGEEEKAESAFESQKAQVEQIEDLDVEGKSVVLFYLNSNHQVVTRTGNDYFAKIIEMAGGEYLAPVGDDGGASQMTISIEAFYEYASDADILIYNATIESVPESLEELMGSDVTFKDFKAFQEGNIWYTDKSLYQFSDKTGTIISDLAVVIAGEQEETDFFHKLQ
;
A
#
# COMPACT_ATOMS: atom_id res chain seq x y z
N MET A 1 -17.74 78.96 16.53
CA MET A 1 -18.39 78.73 17.85
C MET A 1 -19.65 79.59 17.89
N VAL A 2 -20.87 79.17 17.57
CA VAL A 2 -21.77 78.23 18.29
C VAL A 2 -22.84 77.70 17.30
N LYS A 3 -22.55 77.66 15.98
CA LYS A 3 -23.49 77.18 14.95
C LYS A 3 -23.03 75.95 14.15
N GLU A 4 -21.96 75.31 14.60
CA GLU A 4 -21.39 74.09 13.98
C GLU A 4 -21.37 72.88 14.93
N LYS A 5 -22.07 72.98 16.08
CA LYS A 5 -22.17 71.92 17.09
C LYS A 5 -23.57 71.34 17.26
N VAL A 6 -24.51 71.65 16.35
CA VAL A 6 -25.91 71.17 16.41
C VAL A 6 -26.30 70.36 15.16
N LYS A 7 -25.39 70.15 14.18
CA LYS A 7 -25.60 69.23 13.05
C LYS A 7 -24.96 67.84 13.22
N ASN A 8 -24.09 67.65 14.23
CA ASN A 8 -23.49 66.34 14.55
C ASN A 8 -24.17 65.59 15.70
N LEU A 9 -25.35 66.04 16.16
CA LEU A 9 -26.11 65.36 17.21
C LEU A 9 -27.47 64.80 16.73
N ALA A 10 -27.75 64.91 15.43
CA ALA A 10 -28.94 64.32 14.78
C ALA A 10 -28.61 63.20 13.78
N ILE A 11 -27.32 62.88 13.58
CA ILE A 11 -26.87 61.75 12.73
C ILE A 11 -26.38 60.56 13.59
N VAL A 12 -26.29 60.73 14.91
CA VAL A 12 -25.92 59.65 15.86
C VAL A 12 -27.15 59.04 16.56
N ALA A 13 -28.37 59.46 16.19
CA ALA A 13 -29.63 58.93 16.74
C ALA A 13 -30.58 58.33 15.68
N GLY A 14 -30.06 58.06 14.47
CA GLY A 14 -30.79 57.45 13.34
C GLY A 14 -30.05 56.26 12.73
N LEU A 15 -29.18 55.62 13.51
CA LEU A 15 -28.44 54.40 13.19
C LEU A 15 -28.33 53.53 14.46
N LEU A 16 -29.46 53.47 15.20
CA LEU A 16 -29.63 52.73 16.44
C LEU A 16 -30.94 51.90 16.41
N LEU A 17 -31.31 51.40 15.23
CA LEU A 17 -32.50 50.57 15.01
C LEU A 17 -32.37 49.73 13.72
N ILE A 18 -31.34 48.85 13.68
CA ILE A 18 -31.26 47.50 13.06
C ILE A 18 -29.88 46.95 13.46
N PHE A 19 -29.70 46.71 14.76
CA PHE A 19 -28.57 45.95 15.31
C PHE A 19 -29.01 45.37 16.66
N PHE A 20 -30.03 44.51 16.60
CA PHE A 20 -30.38 43.61 17.70
C PHE A 20 -31.24 42.45 17.16
N SER A 21 -30.62 41.54 16.42
CA SER A 21 -31.04 40.13 16.32
C SER A 21 -29.96 39.30 15.61
N ILE A 22 -28.77 39.18 16.21
CA ILE A 22 -27.83 38.08 15.89
C ILE A 22 -27.24 37.61 17.23
N CYS A 23 -28.04 36.82 17.92
CA CYS A 23 -27.57 35.78 18.84
C CYS A 23 -28.51 34.59 18.61
N LEU A 24 -28.19 33.75 17.62
CA LEU A 24 -28.62 32.34 17.49
C LEU A 24 -28.07 31.80 16.15
N GLY A 25 -27.31 30.69 16.21
CA GLY A 25 -26.98 29.86 15.05
C GLY A 25 -25.53 29.95 14.57
N GLY A 26 -24.60 29.37 15.33
CA GLY A 26 -23.50 28.66 14.69
C GLY A 26 -24.02 27.30 14.20
N CYS A 27 -23.77 26.97 12.95
CA CYS A 27 -23.58 25.62 12.41
C CYS A 27 -23.26 25.81 10.92
N GLY A 28 -22.09 25.39 10.44
CA GLY A 28 -21.86 25.27 9.00
C GLY A 28 -22.80 24.19 8.46
N THR A 29 -23.68 24.52 7.53
CA THR A 29 -24.55 23.52 6.88
C THR A 29 -23.76 22.84 5.78
N ILE A 30 -23.59 21.52 5.88
CA ILE A 30 -23.01 20.67 4.83
C ILE A 30 -23.99 20.68 3.64
N SER A 31 -23.47 20.74 2.42
CA SER A 31 -24.28 20.68 1.19
C SER A 31 -24.92 19.31 1.01
N ASP A 32 -26.02 19.25 0.27
CA ASP A 32 -26.60 17.97 -0.14
C ASP A 32 -25.61 17.22 -1.05
N GLY A 33 -25.47 15.91 -0.85
CA GLY A 33 -24.50 15.09 -1.58
C GLY A 33 -24.27 13.71 -0.94
N GLU A 34 -23.45 12.90 -1.60
CA GLU A 34 -22.90 11.65 -1.08
C GLU A 34 -21.47 11.89 -0.59
N TYR A 35 -21.15 11.34 0.57
CA TYR A 35 -19.89 11.51 1.27
C TYR A 35 -19.41 10.17 1.82
N THR A 36 -18.14 10.10 2.19
CA THR A 36 -17.61 9.06 3.06
C THR A 36 -17.37 9.64 4.45
N ALA A 37 -17.60 8.83 5.49
CA ALA A 37 -17.32 9.19 6.86
C ALA A 37 -16.60 8.05 7.58
N SER A 38 -15.58 8.41 8.36
CA SER A 38 -15.05 7.50 9.36
C SER A 38 -16.08 7.27 10.47
N VAL A 39 -16.15 6.04 10.99
CA VAL A 39 -17.04 5.68 12.10
C VAL A 39 -16.21 5.16 13.27
N LEU A 40 -16.27 5.86 14.40
CA LEU A 40 -15.74 5.37 15.67
C LEU A 40 -16.87 4.75 16.47
N LEU A 41 -16.70 3.49 16.86
CA LEU A 41 -17.60 2.77 17.75
C LEU A 41 -16.93 2.58 19.11
N SER A 42 -17.64 2.90 20.18
CA SER A 42 -17.25 2.57 21.55
C SER A 42 -18.45 2.04 22.35
N GLY A 43 -18.18 1.37 23.47
CA GLY A 43 -19.21 0.69 24.26
C GLY A 43 -19.38 -0.79 23.90
N GLY A 44 -20.46 -1.40 24.39
CA GLY A 44 -20.69 -2.84 24.27
C GLY A 44 -19.64 -3.72 24.95
N SER A 45 -19.36 -4.89 24.36
CA SER A 45 -18.42 -5.90 24.87
C SER A 45 -16.96 -5.68 24.41
N GLY A 46 -16.70 -4.66 23.60
CA GLY A 46 -15.39 -4.41 22.97
C GLY A 46 -15.06 -5.30 21.76
N ARG A 47 -15.95 -6.23 21.38
CA ARG A 47 -15.73 -7.19 20.27
C ARG A 47 -16.40 -6.82 18.95
N ALA A 48 -17.34 -5.88 18.98
CA ALA A 48 -18.08 -5.45 17.79
C ALA A 48 -17.39 -4.24 17.16
N TYR A 49 -17.36 -4.20 15.82
CA TYR A 49 -16.96 -3.02 15.08
C TYR A 49 -17.98 -2.71 13.96
N ILE A 50 -17.92 -1.49 13.44
CA ILE A 50 -18.61 -1.07 12.23
C ILE A 50 -17.54 -0.82 11.16
N GLU A 51 -17.75 -1.32 9.95
CA GLU A 51 -16.87 -1.06 8.81
C GLU A 51 -16.74 0.45 8.56
N SER A 52 -15.51 0.91 8.38
CA SER A 52 -15.16 2.32 8.19
C SER A 52 -14.15 2.44 7.05
N PRO A 53 -14.29 3.40 6.11
CA PRO A 53 -15.33 4.42 6.08
C PRO A 53 -16.71 3.88 5.66
N CYS A 54 -17.77 4.58 6.08
CA CYS A 54 -19.15 4.30 5.68
C CYS A 54 -19.68 5.36 4.70
N SER A 55 -20.68 5.02 3.88
CA SER A 55 -21.35 5.98 3.00
C SER A 55 -22.30 6.88 3.81
N VAL A 56 -22.26 8.18 3.55
CA VAL A 56 -23.14 9.19 4.16
C VAL A 56 -23.84 10.01 3.08
N THR A 57 -25.16 10.02 3.09
CA THR A 57 -25.97 10.89 2.25
C THR A 57 -26.44 12.10 3.05
N VAL A 58 -26.20 13.31 2.56
CA VAL A 58 -26.75 14.56 3.09
C VAL A 58 -27.86 15.04 2.16
N LYS A 59 -29.06 15.26 2.70
CA LYS A 59 -30.19 15.80 1.95
C LYS A 59 -31.08 16.67 2.82
N ASP A 60 -31.40 17.87 2.34
CA ASP A 60 -32.22 18.85 3.07
C ASP A 60 -31.70 19.10 4.50
N GLY A 61 -30.38 19.10 4.68
CA GLY A 61 -29.71 19.28 5.98
C GLY A 61 -29.84 18.10 6.96
N LYS A 62 -30.28 16.93 6.50
CA LYS A 62 -30.26 15.66 7.25
C LYS A 62 -29.19 14.74 6.71
N SER A 63 -28.49 14.07 7.60
CA SER A 63 -27.45 13.09 7.26
C SER A 63 -27.93 11.68 7.59
N THR A 64 -27.75 10.76 6.66
CA THR A 64 -28.04 9.34 6.82
C THR A 64 -26.78 8.55 6.47
N ALA A 65 -26.42 7.58 7.30
CA ALA A 65 -25.27 6.70 7.07
C ALA A 65 -25.72 5.27 6.76
N ARG A 66 -25.02 4.62 5.83
CA ARG A 66 -25.13 3.19 5.55
C ARG A 66 -23.93 2.48 6.18
N ILE A 67 -24.17 1.75 7.27
CA ILE A 67 -23.15 1.13 8.12
C ILE A 67 -23.25 -0.39 8.09
N VAL A 68 -22.11 -1.09 8.13
CA VAL A 68 -22.05 -2.56 8.17
C VAL A 68 -21.41 -2.99 9.48
N TRP A 69 -22.08 -3.85 10.24
CA TRP A 69 -21.55 -4.39 11.50
C TRP A 69 -20.61 -5.57 11.26
N SER A 70 -19.71 -5.84 12.20
CA SER A 70 -18.77 -6.97 12.16
C SER A 70 -19.39 -8.38 12.24
N SER A 71 -20.72 -8.51 12.16
CA SER A 71 -21.45 -9.78 12.28
C SER A 71 -22.76 -9.72 11.52
N PRO A 72 -23.23 -10.85 10.96
CA PRO A 72 -24.55 -10.96 10.33
C PRO A 72 -25.70 -11.06 11.34
N ASN A 73 -25.38 -11.14 12.64
CA ASN A 73 -26.35 -11.45 13.70
C ASN A 73 -26.83 -10.19 14.44
N TYR A 74 -26.96 -9.05 13.78
CA TYR A 74 -27.65 -7.88 14.32
C TYR A 74 -29.04 -7.77 13.71
N ASP A 75 -30.06 -7.93 14.56
CA ASP A 75 -31.45 -8.05 14.11
C ASP A 75 -32.10 -6.67 13.89
N TYR A 76 -31.79 -5.70 14.76
CA TYR A 76 -32.25 -4.32 14.65
C TYR A 76 -31.37 -3.36 15.45
N MET A 77 -31.41 -2.08 15.06
CA MET A 77 -30.83 -0.95 15.81
C MET A 77 -31.92 -0.01 16.33
N ILE A 78 -31.67 0.66 17.45
CA ILE A 78 -32.49 1.76 17.96
C ILE A 78 -31.63 3.02 17.95
N VAL A 79 -32.06 4.03 17.19
CA VAL A 79 -31.42 5.34 17.09
C VAL A 79 -32.49 6.39 17.39
N ASP A 80 -32.22 7.27 18.37
CA ASP A 80 -33.17 8.29 18.85
C ASP A 80 -34.59 7.76 19.19
N GLY A 81 -34.68 6.48 19.59
CA GLY A 81 -35.94 5.82 19.95
C GLY A 81 -36.72 5.22 18.77
N GLU A 82 -36.21 5.33 17.54
CA GLU A 82 -36.75 4.65 16.36
C GLU A 82 -35.98 3.37 16.04
N THR A 83 -36.68 2.34 15.57
CA THR A 83 -36.09 1.03 15.25
C THR A 83 -35.78 0.90 13.76
N TYR A 84 -34.56 0.50 13.44
CA TYR A 84 -34.03 0.28 12.09
C TYR A 84 -33.66 -1.19 11.91
N TYR A 85 -33.94 -1.75 10.74
CA TYR A 85 -33.66 -3.15 10.40
C TYR A 85 -32.60 -3.24 9.29
N PRO A 86 -31.89 -4.38 9.17
CA PRO A 86 -30.91 -4.54 8.12
C PRO A 86 -31.50 -4.34 6.72
N VAL A 87 -30.76 -3.67 5.85
CA VAL A 87 -31.16 -3.37 4.45
C VAL A 87 -30.67 -4.43 3.47
N ASN A 88 -29.76 -5.30 3.89
CA ASN A 88 -29.20 -6.37 3.08
C ASN A 88 -29.79 -7.75 3.46
N PRO A 89 -29.97 -8.66 2.49
CA PRO A 89 -30.45 -10.02 2.75
C PRO A 89 -29.34 -11.03 3.07
N GLU A 90 -28.08 -10.72 2.72
CA GLU A 90 -26.92 -11.62 2.84
C GLU A 90 -25.68 -10.83 3.27
N GLY A 91 -24.76 -11.49 3.98
CA GLY A 91 -23.55 -10.87 4.53
C GLY A 91 -23.75 -10.29 5.93
N ASN A 92 -22.77 -9.49 6.36
CA ASN A 92 -22.80 -8.77 7.63
C ASN A 92 -23.98 -7.80 7.72
N SER A 93 -24.54 -7.58 8.91
CA SER A 93 -25.76 -6.78 9.06
C SER A 93 -25.51 -5.32 8.71
N GLU A 94 -26.18 -4.85 7.67
CA GLU A 94 -26.03 -3.49 7.14
C GLU A 94 -27.28 -2.66 7.46
N PHE A 95 -27.09 -1.46 8.00
CA PHE A 95 -28.20 -0.57 8.39
C PHE A 95 -28.08 0.78 7.70
N GLU A 96 -29.22 1.38 7.38
CA GLU A 96 -29.32 2.78 6.99
C GLU A 96 -29.97 3.57 8.14
N ILE A 97 -29.18 4.43 8.81
CA ILE A 97 -29.60 5.15 10.02
C ILE A 97 -29.38 6.67 9.90
N PRO A 98 -30.22 7.51 10.52
CA PRO A 98 -29.93 8.93 10.63
C PRO A 98 -28.71 9.14 11.53
N ILE A 99 -27.86 10.09 11.18
CA ILE A 99 -26.65 10.41 11.94
C ILE A 99 -26.52 11.91 12.24
N THR A 100 -25.72 12.24 13.25
CA THR A 100 -25.22 13.59 13.46
C THR A 100 -23.71 13.57 13.28
N LEU A 101 -23.21 14.33 12.30
CA LEU A 101 -21.78 14.43 12.02
C LEU A 101 -21.04 15.19 13.13
N ASP A 102 -19.81 14.77 13.39
CA ASP A 102 -18.88 15.30 14.38
C ASP A 102 -19.44 15.39 15.81
N LYS A 103 -20.38 14.49 16.13
CA LYS A 103 -20.98 14.39 17.45
C LYS A 103 -21.24 12.93 17.82
N GLU A 104 -20.88 12.58 19.05
CA GLU A 104 -21.22 11.27 19.62
C GLU A 104 -22.75 11.09 19.70
N MET A 105 -23.20 9.91 19.28
CA MET A 105 -24.59 9.48 19.36
C MET A 105 -24.71 8.13 20.06
N GLN A 106 -25.69 8.02 20.96
CA GLN A 106 -26.01 6.77 21.63
C GLN A 106 -26.94 5.96 20.75
N VAL A 107 -26.59 4.70 20.52
CA VAL A 107 -27.42 3.73 19.80
C VAL A 107 -27.53 2.45 20.60
N GLN A 108 -28.58 1.69 20.35
CA GLN A 108 -28.69 0.32 20.84
C GLN A 108 -28.76 -0.64 19.65
N ALA A 109 -28.10 -1.78 19.73
CA ALA A 109 -28.19 -2.81 18.69
C ALA A 109 -28.48 -4.17 19.33
N ASP A 110 -29.50 -4.87 18.83
CA ASP A 110 -29.83 -6.22 19.27
C ASP A 110 -29.00 -7.22 18.49
N THR A 111 -28.33 -8.13 19.21
CA THR A 111 -27.56 -9.21 18.60
C THR A 111 -27.98 -10.59 19.11
N THR A 112 -28.06 -11.54 18.19
CA THR A 112 -28.34 -12.95 18.47
C THR A 112 -27.09 -13.84 18.41
N ALA A 113 -25.92 -13.26 18.18
CA ALA A 113 -24.64 -13.97 18.11
C ALA A 113 -24.33 -14.82 19.36
N MET A 114 -24.90 -14.46 20.52
CA MET A 114 -24.68 -15.13 21.80
C MET A 114 -25.77 -16.13 22.17
N SER A 115 -26.48 -16.72 21.19
CA SER A 115 -27.56 -17.70 21.35
C SER A 115 -28.86 -17.22 22.03
N LYS A 116 -28.87 -16.00 22.58
CA LYS A 116 -30.06 -15.25 23.03
C LYS A 116 -29.96 -13.82 22.52
N PRO A 117 -31.09 -13.14 22.22
CA PRO A 117 -31.09 -11.73 21.88
C PRO A 117 -30.55 -10.88 23.04
N HIS A 118 -29.60 -10.01 22.73
CA HIS A 118 -29.02 -9.04 23.64
C HIS A 118 -29.05 -7.66 23.01
N LEU A 119 -29.80 -6.74 23.62
CA LEU A 119 -29.79 -5.33 23.28
C LEU A 119 -28.60 -4.65 23.98
N ILE A 120 -27.63 -4.17 23.20
CA ILE A 120 -26.38 -3.61 23.70
C ILE A 120 -26.31 -2.13 23.35
N GLU A 121 -25.85 -1.29 24.29
CA GLU A 121 -25.62 0.14 24.10
C GLU A 121 -24.22 0.41 23.51
N TYR A 122 -24.18 1.25 22.49
CA TYR A 122 -22.97 1.73 21.82
C TYR A 122 -23.00 3.25 21.66
N THR A 123 -21.82 3.85 21.57
CA THR A 123 -21.63 5.24 21.20
C THR A 123 -20.92 5.30 19.86
N LEU A 124 -21.53 5.97 18.88
CA LEU A 124 -20.98 6.15 17.54
C LEU A 124 -20.57 7.61 17.32
N LEU A 125 -19.45 7.85 16.64
CA LEU A 125 -19.02 9.17 16.18
C LEU A 125 -18.67 9.08 14.69
N PHE A 126 -19.34 9.91 13.88
CA PHE A 126 -19.13 9.98 12.44
C PHE A 126 -18.38 11.25 12.09
N THR A 127 -17.27 11.14 11.35
CA THR A 127 -16.50 12.30 10.88
C THR A 127 -16.29 12.18 9.38
N LEU A 128 -16.79 13.17 8.63
CA LEU A 128 -16.62 13.22 7.17
C LEU A 128 -15.14 13.24 6.82
N GLU A 129 -14.77 12.44 5.84
CA GLU A 129 -13.44 12.50 5.27
C GLU A 129 -13.34 13.75 4.38
N LYS A 130 -12.29 14.55 4.59
CA LYS A 130 -12.04 15.71 3.74
C LYS A 130 -11.44 15.22 2.43
N ASP A 131 -12.32 14.88 1.49
CA ASP A 131 -12.18 15.08 0.05
C ASP A 131 -13.25 14.27 -0.68
N TYR A 132 -14.48 14.78 -0.81
CA TYR A 132 -15.41 14.38 -1.88
C TYR A 132 -16.56 15.37 -1.94
N ALA A 133 -16.44 16.38 -2.81
CA ALA A 133 -17.56 17.21 -3.26
C ALA A 133 -17.21 17.82 -4.62
N ASP A 134 -17.50 17.10 -5.70
CA ASP A 134 -18.37 17.62 -6.76
C ASP A 134 -18.71 16.50 -7.74
N GLY A 135 -19.99 16.35 -8.03
CA GLY A 135 -20.52 15.23 -8.80
C GLY A 135 -21.96 15.44 -9.23
N THR A 136 -22.35 16.67 -9.57
CA THR A 136 -23.57 16.88 -10.37
C THR A 136 -23.28 17.69 -11.61
N SER A 137 -23.42 16.99 -12.73
CA SER A 137 -23.48 17.45 -14.11
C SER A 137 -24.25 18.76 -14.33
N GLU A 138 -23.64 19.72 -15.02
CA GLU A 138 -24.37 20.67 -15.87
C GLU A 138 -23.80 20.65 -17.30
N ASN A 139 -24.65 20.22 -18.22
CA ASN A 139 -24.51 20.50 -19.64
C ASN A 139 -24.66 22.01 -19.86
N GLY A 140 -23.71 22.59 -20.59
CA GLY A 140 -24.04 23.53 -21.66
C GLY A 140 -24.01 25.03 -21.34
N GLU A 141 -22.96 25.64 -21.88
CA GLU A 141 -22.94 26.92 -22.59
C GLU A 141 -22.70 28.23 -21.83
N GLN A 142 -21.49 28.73 -22.14
CA GLN A 142 -21.15 30.09 -22.58
C GLN A 142 -21.17 31.23 -21.56
N GLY A 143 -19.97 31.81 -21.39
CA GLY A 143 -19.87 33.27 -21.42
C GLY A 143 -18.84 33.92 -20.51
N SER A 144 -17.59 33.88 -20.95
CA SER A 144 -16.59 34.97 -20.88
C SER A 144 -16.26 35.69 -19.57
N GLY A 145 -14.95 35.84 -19.33
CA GLY A 145 -14.38 37.06 -18.76
C GLY A 145 -13.93 36.89 -17.32
N ALA A 146 -12.70 36.40 -17.10
CA ALA A 146 -11.48 37.21 -17.07
C ALA A 146 -11.12 37.74 -15.66
N THR A 147 -9.93 37.28 -15.23
CA THR A 147 -8.87 38.02 -14.54
C THR A 147 -8.93 38.23 -13.02
N GLY A 148 -7.82 37.85 -12.38
CA GLY A 148 -7.36 38.28 -11.06
C GLY A 148 -7.27 37.10 -10.09
N GLY A 149 -6.13 36.46 -9.83
CA GLY A 149 -4.79 37.02 -9.73
C GLY A 149 -4.46 37.35 -8.28
N GLN A 150 -3.62 36.49 -7.69
CA GLN A 150 -2.71 36.73 -6.57
C GLN A 150 -3.29 36.96 -5.16
N GLY A 151 -2.86 36.07 -4.26
CA GLY A 151 -2.11 36.53 -3.10
C GLY A 151 -2.27 35.71 -1.82
N SER A 152 -1.15 35.08 -1.42
CA SER A 152 -0.79 34.70 -0.04
C SER A 152 -1.64 33.60 0.60
N GLY A 153 -1.08 32.57 1.24
CA GLY A 153 0.25 32.41 1.80
C GLY A 153 0.10 31.58 3.08
N SER A 154 0.83 30.47 3.13
CA SER A 154 1.47 29.85 4.30
C SER A 154 0.70 29.74 5.63
N ASN A 155 0.40 28.50 6.04
CA ASN A 155 0.94 27.81 7.24
C ASN A 155 0.12 26.52 7.45
N ALA A 156 0.61 25.31 7.14
CA ALA A 156 1.68 24.53 7.80
C ALA A 156 1.36 24.16 9.27
N ALA A 157 0.97 22.89 9.47
CA ALA A 157 1.20 22.04 10.65
C ALA A 157 0.68 20.62 10.30
N ASN A 158 1.48 19.80 9.61
CA ASN A 158 2.35 18.73 10.13
C ASN A 158 1.65 17.63 10.93
N GLY A 159 1.61 16.44 10.30
CA GLY A 159 1.32 15.13 10.87
C GLY A 159 1.84 14.07 9.90
N GLN A 160 3.15 13.81 9.96
CA GLN A 160 3.88 12.81 9.17
C GLN A 160 3.40 11.39 9.50
N GLY A 161 3.11 10.62 8.46
CA GLY A 161 3.08 9.16 8.48
C GLY A 161 3.90 8.70 7.28
N ASN A 162 5.05 8.07 7.56
CA ASN A 162 6.02 7.64 6.56
C ASN A 162 5.41 6.57 5.66
N GLY A 163 5.62 6.73 4.36
CA GLY A 163 5.20 5.77 3.34
C GLY A 163 6.15 4.59 3.34
N SER A 164 5.87 3.59 4.17
CA SER A 164 6.42 2.26 4.00
C SER A 164 5.70 1.61 2.81
N ASP A 165 6.47 1.23 1.78
CA ASP A 165 6.03 0.31 0.72
C ASP A 165 5.89 -1.09 1.34
N ALA A 166 4.90 -1.24 2.22
CA ALA A 166 4.46 -2.53 2.69
C ALA A 166 3.84 -3.27 1.50
N ASP A 167 4.46 -4.39 1.15
CA ASP A 167 3.99 -5.33 0.15
C ASP A 167 2.56 -5.78 0.48
N GLY A 168 1.62 -5.11 -0.17
CA GLY A 168 0.19 -5.28 -0.04
C GLY A 168 -0.40 -5.38 -1.44
N SER A 169 -0.07 -6.46 -2.13
CA SER A 169 -0.78 -6.84 -3.35
C SER A 169 -2.27 -7.00 -3.02
N GLN A 170 -3.08 -6.04 -3.45
CA GLN A 170 -4.52 -6.22 -3.59
C GLN A 170 -4.76 -6.86 -4.96
N GLY A 171 -5.20 -8.12 -4.96
CA GLY A 171 -5.68 -8.80 -6.14
C GLY A 171 -6.99 -8.17 -6.61
N ASP A 172 -6.93 -7.40 -7.70
CA ASP A 172 -8.14 -6.93 -8.38
C ASP A 172 -8.76 -8.10 -9.18
N GLY A 173 -9.76 -8.75 -8.58
CA GLY A 173 -10.61 -9.73 -9.23
C GLY A 173 -11.55 -9.06 -10.24
N ASN A 174 -11.13 -8.94 -11.50
CA ASN A 174 -12.06 -8.70 -12.61
C ASN A 174 -12.22 -9.98 -13.45
N ALA A 175 -13.11 -10.87 -12.98
CA ALA A 175 -13.51 -12.06 -13.70
C ALA A 175 -14.43 -11.72 -14.89
N GLY A 176 -13.83 -11.44 -16.05
CA GLY A 176 -14.50 -11.45 -17.34
C GLY A 176 -14.84 -12.89 -17.74
N ASN A 177 -16.10 -13.29 -17.53
CA ASN A 177 -16.65 -14.57 -17.95
C ASN A 177 -16.46 -14.84 -19.45
N ASN A 178 -15.68 -15.86 -19.82
CA ASN A 178 -15.83 -16.55 -21.10
C ASN A 178 -15.53 -18.04 -20.93
N GLN A 179 -16.59 -18.85 -20.86
CA GLN A 179 -16.51 -20.30 -20.99
C GLN A 179 -16.14 -20.67 -22.43
N GLY A 180 -15.03 -21.40 -22.57
CA GLY A 180 -14.64 -22.06 -23.81
C GLY A 180 -13.58 -23.14 -23.53
N ASP A 181 -14.04 -24.39 -23.46
CA ASP A 181 -13.29 -25.63 -23.30
C ASP A 181 -12.13 -25.77 -24.33
N GLY A 182 -10.92 -26.11 -23.87
CA GLY A 182 -9.77 -26.38 -24.73
C GLY A 182 -8.42 -26.38 -24.00
N SER A 183 -7.81 -27.55 -23.88
CA SER A 183 -6.50 -27.83 -23.29
C SER A 183 -5.29 -27.07 -23.89
N ASN A 184 -4.40 -26.62 -23.00
CA ASN A 184 -2.95 -26.43 -23.11
C ASN A 184 -2.36 -25.23 -23.92
N SER A 185 -1.54 -24.43 -23.21
CA SER A 185 -0.62 -23.34 -23.63
C SER A 185 -1.22 -22.12 -24.35
N SER A 186 -1.70 -21.13 -23.60
CA SER A 186 -1.67 -19.72 -24.05
C SER A 186 -0.46 -19.05 -23.40
N ALA A 187 0.68 -19.05 -24.09
CA ALA A 187 1.82 -18.21 -23.69
C ALA A 187 1.34 -16.76 -23.58
N ASN A 188 1.67 -16.08 -22.48
CA ASN A 188 1.34 -14.66 -22.31
C ASN A 188 1.95 -13.89 -23.49
N SER A 189 1.10 -13.41 -24.40
CA SER A 189 1.59 -12.87 -25.68
C SER A 189 2.42 -11.60 -25.51
N SER A 190 2.29 -10.92 -24.37
CA SER A 190 3.04 -9.71 -23.99
C SER A 190 4.54 -9.96 -23.81
N LEU A 191 4.95 -11.17 -23.47
CA LEU A 191 6.35 -11.52 -23.19
C LEU A 191 7.09 -12.11 -24.41
N ASN A 192 6.47 -12.10 -25.58
CA ASN A 192 7.16 -12.49 -26.81
C ASN A 192 8.02 -11.34 -27.32
N PRO A 193 9.18 -11.63 -27.95
CA PRO A 193 10.04 -10.58 -28.49
C PRO A 193 9.27 -9.73 -29.51
N PRO A 194 9.16 -8.40 -29.32
CA PRO A 194 8.45 -7.55 -30.26
C PRO A 194 9.17 -7.47 -31.61
N SER A 195 8.39 -7.37 -32.68
CA SER A 195 8.94 -7.16 -34.02
C SER A 195 9.19 -5.67 -34.25
N ILE A 196 10.45 -5.23 -34.17
CA ILE A 196 10.85 -3.83 -34.36
C ILE A 196 11.46 -3.64 -35.76
N GLU A 197 10.93 -2.68 -36.53
CA GLU A 197 11.44 -2.39 -37.87
C GLU A 197 12.93 -1.99 -37.81
N GLY A 198 13.77 -2.67 -38.59
CA GLY A 198 15.20 -2.40 -38.65
C GLY A 198 16.05 -3.09 -37.58
N LEU A 199 15.45 -3.81 -36.63
CA LEU A 199 16.17 -4.64 -35.67
C LEU A 199 15.97 -6.13 -35.97
N THR A 200 17.05 -6.91 -35.82
CA THR A 200 17.01 -8.37 -35.94
C THR A 200 17.06 -8.98 -34.54
N TYR A 201 16.03 -9.75 -34.16
CA TYR A 201 16.04 -10.52 -32.92
C TYR A 201 17.15 -11.58 -32.91
N VAL A 202 17.84 -11.74 -31.77
CA VAL A 202 18.95 -12.68 -31.57
C VAL A 202 18.56 -13.78 -30.58
N SER A 203 18.17 -13.41 -29.37
CA SER A 203 17.89 -14.36 -28.28
C SER A 203 17.00 -13.74 -27.22
N THR A 204 16.48 -14.57 -26.32
CA THR A 204 15.83 -14.17 -25.08
C THR A 204 16.62 -14.79 -23.96
N ASP A 205 16.95 -13.99 -22.94
CA ASP A 205 17.69 -14.49 -21.79
C ASP A 205 16.81 -15.45 -20.96
N GLU A 206 17.44 -16.43 -20.31
CA GLU A 206 16.74 -17.42 -19.49
C GLU A 206 16.61 -16.91 -18.06
N ASN A 207 15.39 -17.00 -17.52
CA ASN A 207 15.10 -16.77 -16.11
C ASN A 207 14.96 -18.12 -15.38
N SER A 208 15.42 -18.19 -14.13
CA SER A 208 15.23 -19.36 -13.26
C SER A 208 13.86 -19.36 -12.59
N TYR A 209 13.37 -18.20 -12.15
CA TYR A 209 12.14 -18.05 -11.37
C TYR A 209 11.24 -16.91 -11.89
N ALA A 210 11.80 -15.80 -12.35
CA ALA A 210 11.02 -14.63 -12.75
C ALA A 210 10.14 -14.88 -13.97
N GLN A 211 8.86 -14.58 -13.84
CA GLN A 211 7.81 -14.75 -14.85
C GLN A 211 7.25 -13.43 -15.36
N CYS A 212 7.39 -12.33 -14.61
CA CYS A 212 6.78 -11.04 -14.95
C CYS A 212 7.59 -10.23 -15.98
N TYR A 213 8.80 -10.67 -16.36
CA TYR A 213 9.57 -10.03 -17.42
C TYR A 213 10.33 -11.03 -18.33
N ARG A 214 10.73 -10.54 -19.51
CA ARG A 214 11.73 -11.19 -20.40
C ARG A 214 12.69 -10.14 -20.96
N ILE A 215 13.96 -10.53 -21.11
CA ILE A 215 15.00 -9.70 -21.74
C ILE A 215 15.29 -10.27 -23.13
N HIS A 216 14.95 -9.52 -24.17
CA HIS A 216 15.16 -9.89 -25.57
C HIS A 216 16.35 -9.13 -26.15
N ARG A 217 17.30 -9.86 -26.72
CA ARG A 217 18.51 -9.32 -27.36
C ARG A 217 18.31 -9.19 -28.86
N TYR A 218 18.75 -8.07 -29.42
CA TYR A 218 18.73 -7.78 -30.85
C TYR A 218 20.14 -7.48 -31.35
N GLU A 219 20.34 -7.58 -32.66
CA GLU A 219 21.61 -7.24 -33.31
C GLU A 219 22.05 -5.81 -32.96
N SER A 220 23.36 -5.55 -33.02
CA SER A 220 23.97 -4.27 -32.67
C SER A 220 23.81 -3.84 -31.21
N GLY A 221 23.42 -4.77 -30.31
CA GLY A 221 23.42 -4.55 -28.87
C GLY A 221 22.14 -3.92 -28.32
N PHE A 222 21.10 -3.75 -29.14
CA PHE A 222 19.79 -3.33 -28.66
C PHE A 222 19.17 -4.41 -27.76
N VAL A 223 18.47 -3.98 -26.72
CA VAL A 223 17.80 -4.86 -25.77
C VAL A 223 16.38 -4.38 -25.57
N VAL A 224 15.42 -5.31 -25.48
CA VAL A 224 14.05 -5.01 -25.07
C VAL A 224 13.74 -5.76 -23.79
N ILE A 225 13.28 -5.05 -22.77
CA ILE A 225 12.72 -5.63 -21.56
C ILE A 225 11.19 -5.64 -21.74
N SER A 226 10.61 -6.82 -21.93
CA SER A 226 9.16 -7.01 -22.04
C SER A 226 8.61 -7.38 -20.67
N VAL A 227 7.56 -6.70 -20.24
CA VAL A 227 6.88 -6.92 -18.96
C VAL A 227 5.51 -7.56 -19.21
N ASP A 228 5.05 -8.40 -18.28
CA ASP A 228 3.85 -9.23 -18.42
C ASP A 228 2.55 -8.43 -18.61
N ASP A 229 2.56 -7.15 -18.24
CA ASP A 229 1.49 -6.18 -18.46
C ASP A 229 1.41 -5.60 -19.88
N GLY A 230 2.31 -6.00 -20.77
CA GLY A 230 2.33 -5.60 -22.18
C GLY A 230 3.30 -4.47 -22.52
N ARG A 231 3.95 -3.84 -21.54
CA ARG A 231 4.95 -2.80 -21.81
C ARG A 231 6.25 -3.39 -22.33
N ASN A 232 6.88 -2.68 -23.27
CA ASN A 232 8.17 -3.02 -23.83
C ASN A 232 9.13 -1.85 -23.66
N TYR A 233 10.29 -2.08 -23.02
CA TYR A 233 11.32 -1.06 -22.81
C TYR A 233 12.50 -1.31 -23.72
N LEU A 234 12.65 -0.50 -24.77
CA LEU A 234 13.75 -0.59 -25.72
C LEU A 234 14.95 0.23 -25.22
N LEU A 235 16.02 -0.47 -24.84
CA LEU A 235 17.31 0.15 -24.52
C LEU A 235 18.09 0.38 -25.82
N VAL A 236 18.38 1.65 -26.10
CA VAL A 236 19.15 2.08 -27.26
C VAL A 236 20.62 2.22 -26.85
N PRO A 237 21.54 1.44 -27.44
CA PRO A 237 22.96 1.53 -27.11
C PRO A 237 23.51 2.94 -27.34
N GLU A 238 24.43 3.36 -26.47
CA GLU A 238 25.02 4.71 -26.53
C GLU A 238 25.57 5.05 -27.94
N GLY A 239 25.17 6.21 -28.46
CA GLY A 239 25.61 6.70 -29.77
C GLY A 239 24.92 6.06 -30.98
N GLN A 240 24.01 5.10 -30.78
CA GLN A 240 23.16 4.57 -31.85
C GLN A 240 21.88 5.41 -32.00
N LYS A 241 21.22 5.26 -33.16
CA LYS A 241 19.95 5.94 -33.43
C LYS A 241 18.80 5.05 -33.01
N THR A 242 17.81 5.67 -32.38
CA THR A 242 16.51 5.05 -32.09
C THR A 242 15.84 4.63 -33.40
N PRO A 243 15.33 3.39 -33.51
CA PRO A 243 14.59 2.94 -34.68
C PRO A 243 13.36 3.82 -34.96
N GLU A 244 13.02 3.97 -36.24
CA GLU A 244 11.79 4.68 -36.66
C GLU A 244 10.57 3.75 -36.54
N ASN A 245 9.36 4.32 -36.50
CA ASN A 245 8.07 3.60 -36.50
C ASN A 245 7.88 2.58 -35.35
N LEU A 246 8.30 2.93 -34.13
CA LEU A 246 8.04 2.11 -32.94
C LEU A 246 6.54 1.97 -32.65
N GLY A 247 6.13 0.81 -32.13
CA GLY A 247 4.78 0.58 -31.61
C GLY A 247 4.46 1.51 -30.44
N GLN A 248 3.17 1.76 -30.19
CA GLN A 248 2.73 2.64 -29.09
C GLN A 248 3.03 2.05 -27.69
N ASP A 249 3.33 0.77 -27.63
CA ASP A 249 3.67 -0.02 -26.44
C ASP A 249 5.18 -0.07 -26.16
N ILE A 250 6.01 0.55 -27.01
CA ILE A 250 7.47 0.59 -26.84
C ILE A 250 7.89 1.92 -26.22
N VAL A 251 8.36 1.86 -24.98
CA VAL A 251 9.02 2.96 -24.27
C VAL A 251 10.52 2.92 -24.61
N VAL A 252 11.06 4.03 -25.10
CA VAL A 252 12.49 4.11 -25.48
C VAL A 252 13.30 4.63 -24.29
N LEU A 253 14.36 3.91 -23.96
CA LEU A 253 15.36 4.29 -22.98
C LEU A 253 16.67 4.58 -23.73
N GLU A 254 17.03 5.86 -23.82
CA GLU A 254 18.20 6.31 -24.60
C GLU A 254 19.40 6.61 -23.73
N GLY A 255 20.59 6.19 -24.21
CA GLY A 255 21.86 6.59 -23.61
C GLY A 255 22.18 5.86 -22.30
N LYS A 256 23.01 6.51 -21.48
CA LYS A 256 23.39 5.99 -20.18
C LYS A 256 22.35 6.45 -19.16
N LEU A 257 21.63 5.50 -18.58
CA LEU A 257 20.66 5.76 -17.50
C LEU A 257 21.41 6.04 -16.20
N ASP A 258 21.84 7.28 -16.00
CA ASP A 258 22.56 7.71 -14.80
C ASP A 258 21.92 8.90 -14.06
N ARG A 259 20.69 9.24 -14.44
CA ARG A 259 19.86 10.26 -13.77
C ARG A 259 18.47 9.71 -13.49
N ILE A 260 18.37 8.89 -12.45
CA ILE A 260 17.16 8.13 -12.13
C ILE A 260 16.35 8.84 -11.04
N TYR A 261 15.02 8.89 -11.24
CA TYR A 261 14.06 9.07 -10.15
C TYR A 261 13.57 7.69 -9.71
N LEU A 262 13.87 7.29 -8.48
CA LEU A 262 13.51 5.99 -7.94
C LEU A 262 12.38 6.13 -6.92
N ALA A 263 11.16 5.75 -7.31
CA ALA A 263 9.97 5.68 -6.47
C ALA A 263 9.45 4.24 -6.26
N ALA A 264 10.21 3.24 -6.71
CA ALA A 264 10.12 1.86 -6.24
C ALA A 264 11.18 1.62 -5.14
N SER A 265 10.83 1.77 -3.85
CA SER A 265 11.86 1.72 -2.80
C SER A 265 12.57 0.35 -2.70
N ALA A 266 11.84 -0.74 -2.92
CA ALA A 266 12.40 -2.11 -2.95
C ALA A 266 13.47 -2.30 -4.02
N ALA A 267 13.49 -1.51 -5.10
CA ALA A 267 14.49 -1.65 -6.15
C ALA A 267 15.85 -1.01 -5.81
N MET A 268 15.94 -0.17 -4.77
CA MET A 268 17.20 0.48 -4.37
C MET A 268 18.28 -0.54 -4.01
N CYS A 269 17.91 -1.66 -3.39
CA CYS A 269 18.86 -2.70 -3.02
C CYS A 269 19.55 -3.31 -4.24
N HIS A 270 18.86 -3.43 -5.39
CA HIS A 270 19.46 -3.87 -6.64
C HIS A 270 20.52 -2.87 -7.12
N PHE A 271 20.27 -1.56 -7.05
CA PHE A 271 21.28 -0.55 -7.37
C PHE A 271 22.47 -0.60 -6.41
N ASP A 272 22.24 -0.81 -5.11
CA ASP A 272 23.30 -0.94 -4.10
C ASP A 272 24.19 -2.17 -4.36
N SER A 273 23.58 -3.34 -4.54
CA SER A 273 24.29 -4.59 -4.87
C SER A 273 25.09 -4.49 -6.18
N LEU A 274 24.66 -3.66 -7.13
CA LEU A 274 25.36 -3.38 -8.38
C LEU A 274 26.38 -2.23 -8.28
N SER A 275 26.49 -1.59 -7.11
CA SER A 275 27.32 -0.39 -6.87
C SER A 275 26.98 0.77 -7.79
N CYS A 276 25.67 1.01 -7.99
CA CYS A 276 25.11 1.97 -8.94
C CYS A 276 24.13 2.97 -8.28
N VAL A 277 24.13 3.12 -6.95
CA VAL A 277 23.30 4.12 -6.23
C VAL A 277 23.60 5.54 -6.68
N ASP A 278 24.83 5.82 -7.14
CA ASP A 278 25.25 7.11 -7.69
C ASP A 278 24.52 7.52 -8.99
N ARG A 279 23.77 6.60 -9.61
CA ARG A 279 22.90 6.86 -10.77
C ARG A 279 21.54 7.41 -10.39
N ILE A 280 21.18 7.39 -9.11
CA ILE A 280 19.89 7.84 -8.62
C ILE A 280 20.08 9.27 -8.11
N LEU A 281 19.35 10.21 -8.71
CA LEU A 281 19.39 11.61 -8.31
C LEU A 281 18.22 12.01 -7.42
N LEU A 282 17.09 11.32 -7.58
CA LEU A 282 15.85 11.59 -6.84
C LEU A 282 15.30 10.29 -6.22
N SER A 283 15.01 10.34 -4.92
CA SER A 283 14.40 9.27 -4.13
C SER A 283 12.92 9.56 -3.88
N GLY A 284 12.10 8.52 -3.96
CA GLY A 284 10.67 8.55 -3.63
C GLY A 284 10.35 8.53 -2.14
N ILE A 285 11.33 8.22 -1.28
CA ILE A 285 11.23 8.27 0.18
C ILE A 285 12.34 9.14 0.80
N GLU A 286 12.17 9.54 2.06
CA GLU A 286 13.07 10.45 2.76
C GLU A 286 14.30 9.73 3.35
N GLU A 287 15.33 10.49 3.76
CA GLU A 287 16.58 9.95 4.33
C GLU A 287 16.32 9.04 5.53
N GLU A 288 15.40 9.44 6.41
CA GLU A 288 15.08 8.71 7.64
C GLU A 288 14.36 7.37 7.41
N ASP A 289 13.82 7.16 6.21
CA ASP A 289 13.13 5.94 5.81
C ASP A 289 14.03 4.94 5.10
N TRP A 290 15.26 5.32 4.74
CA TRP A 290 16.21 4.39 4.11
C TRP A 290 16.93 3.52 5.15
N TYR A 291 16.74 2.20 5.03
CA TYR A 291 17.55 1.21 5.75
C TYR A 291 18.79 0.78 4.97
N ILE A 292 18.82 1.09 3.66
CA ILE A 292 19.99 0.88 2.80
C ILE A 292 20.99 2.01 3.06
N GLU A 293 22.11 1.67 3.70
CA GLU A 293 23.12 2.64 4.16
C GLU A 293 23.66 3.51 3.01
N ALA A 294 23.85 2.95 1.82
CA ALA A 294 24.32 3.69 0.66
C ALA A 294 23.33 4.80 0.23
N ALA A 295 22.03 4.52 0.26
CA ALA A 295 20.98 5.49 -0.06
C ALA A 295 20.90 6.59 0.99
N ALA A 296 20.83 6.22 2.27
CA ALA A 296 20.80 7.17 3.38
C ALA A 296 22.04 8.09 3.37
N SER A 297 23.22 7.52 3.15
CA SER A 297 24.48 8.27 3.04
C SER A 297 24.48 9.21 1.84
N ALA A 298 24.02 8.74 0.67
CA ALA A 298 23.93 9.57 -0.53
C ALA A 298 22.95 10.75 -0.36
N MET A 299 21.86 10.57 0.40
CA MET A 299 20.92 11.64 0.74
C MET A 299 21.53 12.67 1.69
N LYS A 300 22.19 12.19 2.73
CA LYS A 300 22.88 13.02 3.71
C LYS A 300 23.99 13.88 3.09
N ASP A 301 24.72 13.31 2.13
CA ASP A 301 25.79 14.00 1.39
C ASP A 301 25.24 14.88 0.24
N GLY A 302 23.93 14.81 -0.04
CA GLY A 302 23.22 15.63 -1.03
C GLY A 302 23.42 15.20 -2.49
N THR A 303 24.02 14.03 -2.72
CA THR A 303 24.17 13.41 -4.04
C THR A 303 22.90 12.74 -4.54
N LEU A 304 22.07 12.23 -3.62
CA LEU A 304 20.69 11.81 -3.81
C LEU A 304 19.80 12.83 -3.11
N LYS A 305 18.66 13.21 -3.70
CA LYS A 305 17.71 14.15 -3.08
C LYS A 305 16.34 13.53 -2.97
N TYR A 306 15.51 14.04 -2.07
CA TYR A 306 14.10 13.67 -2.06
C TYR A 306 13.38 14.32 -3.24
N GLY A 307 12.78 13.48 -4.10
CA GLY A 307 12.06 13.87 -5.31
C GLY A 307 10.55 13.78 -5.18
N GLY A 308 10.01 13.60 -3.97
CA GLY A 308 8.59 13.34 -3.75
C GLY A 308 8.21 11.87 -3.95
N LYS A 309 7.17 11.41 -3.25
CA LYS A 309 6.63 10.05 -3.38
C LYS A 309 5.96 9.79 -4.73
N TYR A 310 5.78 8.52 -5.11
CA TYR A 310 5.14 8.09 -6.36
C TYR A 310 3.78 8.77 -6.65
N SER A 311 3.01 9.13 -5.62
CA SER A 311 1.69 9.78 -5.75
C SER A 311 1.74 11.30 -5.82
N ALA A 312 2.89 11.90 -5.53
CA ALA A 312 3.11 13.34 -5.53
C ALA A 312 4.60 13.67 -5.81
N PRO A 313 5.11 13.34 -7.01
CA PRO A 313 6.49 13.63 -7.38
C PRO A 313 6.72 15.14 -7.53
N ASP A 314 7.94 15.56 -7.30
CA ASP A 314 8.41 16.92 -7.52
C ASP A 314 8.78 17.10 -9.00
N TYR A 315 7.77 17.40 -9.81
CA TYR A 315 7.94 17.60 -11.26
C TYR A 315 8.95 18.70 -11.60
N GLU A 316 9.08 19.74 -10.77
CA GLU A 316 10.05 20.81 -11.00
C GLU A 316 11.48 20.29 -10.86
N GLN A 317 11.75 19.50 -9.81
CA GLN A 317 13.05 18.86 -9.64
C GLN A 317 13.33 17.82 -10.73
N ILE A 318 12.36 17.00 -11.10
CA ILE A 318 12.50 15.99 -12.15
C ILE A 318 12.94 16.63 -13.48
N VAL A 319 12.27 17.71 -13.90
CA VAL A 319 12.63 18.44 -15.13
C VAL A 319 13.96 19.18 -14.98
N MET A 320 14.21 19.82 -13.83
CA MET A 320 15.44 20.58 -13.60
C MET A 320 16.69 19.70 -13.59
N MET A 321 16.59 18.49 -13.03
CA MET A 321 17.68 17.52 -12.96
C MET A 321 17.79 16.67 -14.22
N ASP A 322 16.86 16.88 -15.18
CA ASP A 322 16.83 16.24 -16.49
C ASP A 322 16.89 14.71 -16.34
N ILE A 323 15.93 14.16 -15.59
CA ILE A 323 15.83 12.73 -15.27
C ILE A 323 15.64 11.90 -16.54
N ASP A 324 16.44 10.84 -16.68
CA ASP A 324 16.43 9.92 -17.83
C ASP A 324 15.27 8.93 -17.77
N ILE A 325 14.88 8.54 -16.55
CA ILE A 325 13.90 7.50 -16.30
C ILE A 325 13.33 7.62 -14.87
N ALA A 326 12.03 7.42 -14.74
CA ALA A 326 11.36 7.18 -13.48
C ALA A 326 11.17 5.68 -13.28
N VAL A 327 11.73 5.11 -12.22
CA VAL A 327 11.53 3.72 -11.81
C VAL A 327 10.48 3.71 -10.71
N GLU A 328 9.28 3.24 -11.06
CA GLU A 328 8.07 3.26 -10.24
C GLU A 328 7.68 1.85 -9.82
N SER A 329 7.11 1.69 -8.62
CA SER A 329 6.46 0.43 -8.27
C SER A 329 5.08 0.35 -8.91
N THR A 330 4.41 -0.79 -8.80
CA THR A 330 3.02 -0.94 -9.25
C THR A 330 2.03 0.03 -8.57
N MET A 331 2.44 0.70 -7.49
CA MET A 331 1.61 1.70 -6.81
C MET A 331 1.25 2.89 -7.72
N ILE A 332 2.09 3.20 -8.72
CA ILE A 332 1.81 4.23 -9.71
C ILE A 332 0.52 3.96 -10.50
N LEU A 333 0.11 2.69 -10.63
CA LEU A 333 -1.11 2.29 -11.34
C LEU A 333 -2.39 2.75 -10.65
N HIS A 334 -2.33 3.04 -9.34
CA HIS A 334 -3.45 3.63 -8.59
C HIS A 334 -3.56 5.15 -8.77
N VAL A 335 -2.54 5.79 -9.36
CA VAL A 335 -2.47 7.23 -9.61
C VAL A 335 -2.06 7.51 -11.07
N PRO A 336 -2.81 7.02 -12.08
CA PRO A 336 -2.41 7.03 -13.48
C PRO A 336 -2.08 8.43 -14.03
N LYS A 337 -2.70 9.48 -13.49
CA LYS A 337 -2.40 10.88 -13.84
C LYS A 337 -0.96 11.28 -13.55
N VAL A 338 -0.32 10.68 -12.54
CA VAL A 338 1.09 10.93 -12.23
C VAL A 338 1.98 10.32 -13.32
N GLN A 339 1.70 9.07 -13.74
CA GLN A 339 2.41 8.44 -14.85
C GLN A 339 2.24 9.28 -16.14
N GLU A 340 1.01 9.65 -16.49
CA GLU A 340 0.70 10.49 -17.66
C GLU A 340 1.50 11.80 -17.61
N GLN A 341 1.59 12.45 -16.45
CA GLN A 341 2.30 13.70 -16.30
C GLN A 341 3.83 13.55 -16.44
N LEU A 342 4.43 12.47 -15.91
CA LEU A 342 5.85 12.17 -16.12
C LEU A 342 6.15 11.97 -17.62
N GLU A 343 5.30 11.21 -18.31
CA GLU A 343 5.42 10.94 -19.75
C GLU A 343 5.22 12.22 -20.59
N GLU A 344 4.25 13.08 -20.25
CA GLU A 344 4.04 14.38 -20.91
C GLU A 344 5.26 15.33 -20.76
N LEU A 345 6.00 15.21 -19.67
CA LEU A 345 7.26 15.93 -19.43
C LEU A 345 8.45 15.31 -20.17
N GLY A 346 8.24 14.19 -20.87
CA GLY A 346 9.26 13.47 -21.63
C GLY A 346 10.12 12.54 -20.78
N VAL A 347 9.68 12.16 -19.57
CA VAL A 347 10.38 11.21 -18.70
C VAL A 347 9.76 9.83 -18.88
N PRO A 348 10.52 8.85 -19.42
CA PRO A 348 10.08 7.45 -19.50
C PRO A 348 9.77 6.87 -18.11
N VAL A 349 8.66 6.14 -17.99
CA VAL A 349 8.28 5.46 -16.74
C VAL A 349 8.48 3.95 -16.88
N PHE A 350 9.45 3.42 -16.13
CA PHE A 350 9.66 1.99 -15.95
C PHE A 350 8.90 1.51 -14.72
N ILE A 351 7.96 0.58 -14.90
CA ILE A 351 7.16 0.03 -13.80
C ILE A 351 7.77 -1.30 -13.38
N ASP A 352 8.33 -1.33 -12.18
CA ASP A 352 8.78 -2.54 -11.52
C ASP A 352 7.56 -3.39 -11.12
N ARG A 353 7.49 -4.60 -11.65
CA ARG A 353 6.43 -5.57 -11.37
C ARG A 353 6.91 -6.76 -10.55
N SER A 354 8.03 -6.62 -9.85
CA SER A 354 8.62 -7.68 -9.05
C SER A 354 7.72 -8.16 -7.91
N SER A 355 6.81 -7.31 -7.40
CA SER A 355 5.78 -7.68 -6.41
C SER A 355 4.67 -8.61 -6.94
N TYR A 356 4.58 -8.78 -8.27
CA TYR A 356 3.63 -9.69 -8.92
C TYR A 356 4.25 -11.06 -9.23
N GLU A 357 5.55 -11.23 -8.97
CA GLU A 357 6.20 -12.52 -9.13
C GLU A 357 5.57 -13.56 -8.19
N GLU A 358 5.30 -14.74 -8.74
CA GLU A 358 4.68 -15.82 -7.98
C GLU A 358 5.65 -16.38 -6.93
N GLU A 359 6.93 -16.46 -7.27
CA GLU A 359 7.96 -17.05 -6.42
C GLU A 359 8.82 -15.95 -5.77
N PRO A 360 9.17 -16.05 -4.47
CA PRO A 360 10.06 -15.09 -3.82
C PRO A 360 11.40 -14.88 -4.53
N LEU A 361 12.02 -15.96 -5.03
CA LEU A 361 13.24 -15.84 -5.82
C LEU A 361 13.00 -15.21 -7.20
N GLY A 362 11.78 -15.24 -7.72
CA GLY A 362 11.39 -14.49 -8.92
C GLY A 362 11.54 -12.99 -8.71
N ARG A 363 11.06 -12.47 -7.57
CA ARG A 363 11.26 -11.07 -7.18
C ARG A 363 12.75 -10.71 -7.08
N CYS A 364 13.56 -11.58 -6.47
CA CYS A 364 15.02 -11.38 -6.38
C CYS A 364 15.71 -11.35 -7.75
N GLU A 365 15.21 -12.13 -8.72
CA GLU A 365 15.78 -12.21 -10.08
C GLU A 365 15.57 -10.92 -10.89
N TRP A 366 14.74 -9.98 -10.44
CA TRP A 366 14.65 -8.63 -11.05
C TRP A 366 15.97 -7.86 -10.98
N ILE A 367 16.93 -8.26 -10.13
CA ILE A 367 18.29 -7.72 -10.20
C ILE A 367 18.91 -7.81 -11.60
N LYS A 368 18.52 -8.80 -12.43
CA LYS A 368 19.00 -8.91 -13.83
C LYS A 368 18.47 -7.80 -14.73
N VAL A 369 17.23 -7.34 -14.52
CA VAL A 369 16.67 -6.15 -15.19
C VAL A 369 17.52 -4.93 -14.86
N TYR A 370 17.82 -4.72 -13.57
CA TYR A 370 18.67 -3.62 -13.12
C TYR A 370 20.11 -3.76 -13.61
N GLY A 371 20.62 -4.99 -13.73
CA GLY A 371 21.91 -5.29 -14.38
C GLY A 371 21.95 -4.83 -15.83
N VAL A 372 20.88 -5.07 -16.59
CA VAL A 372 20.76 -4.59 -17.98
C VAL A 372 20.64 -3.06 -18.04
N LEU A 373 19.77 -2.45 -17.22
CA LEU A 373 19.58 -0.99 -17.18
C LEU A 373 20.88 -0.26 -16.82
N THR A 374 21.72 -0.87 -15.97
CA THR A 374 22.97 -0.27 -15.52
C THR A 374 24.20 -0.70 -16.34
N GLY A 375 24.10 -1.77 -17.14
CA GLY A 375 25.25 -2.38 -17.83
C GLY A 375 26.13 -3.25 -16.94
N GLU A 376 25.65 -3.66 -15.77
CA GLU A 376 26.34 -4.46 -14.76
C GLU A 376 25.84 -5.91 -14.72
N GLU A 377 25.54 -6.49 -15.89
CA GLU A 377 24.90 -7.81 -16.03
C GLU A 377 25.67 -8.96 -15.36
N GLU A 378 27.01 -8.98 -15.47
CA GLU A 378 27.83 -10.02 -14.83
C GLU A 378 27.73 -9.97 -13.30
N LYS A 379 27.64 -8.76 -12.71
CA LYS A 379 27.44 -8.60 -11.27
C LYS A 379 26.03 -9.02 -10.86
N ALA A 380 25.01 -8.65 -11.66
CA ALA A 380 23.63 -9.02 -11.41
C ALA A 380 23.45 -10.54 -11.40
N GLU A 381 24.02 -11.24 -12.39
CA GLU A 381 23.99 -12.70 -12.46
C GLU A 381 24.69 -13.32 -11.24
N SER A 382 25.88 -12.84 -10.88
CA SER A 382 26.60 -13.36 -9.71
C SER A 382 25.85 -13.12 -8.39
N ALA A 383 25.20 -11.97 -8.24
CA ALA A 383 24.43 -11.64 -7.03
C ALA A 383 23.19 -12.55 -6.92
N PHE A 384 22.47 -12.74 -8.02
CA PHE A 384 21.31 -13.63 -8.06
C PHE A 384 21.66 -15.10 -7.77
N GLU A 385 22.68 -15.63 -8.43
CA GLU A 385 23.10 -17.03 -8.23
C GLU A 385 23.60 -17.28 -6.79
N SER A 386 24.15 -16.26 -6.13
CA SER A 386 24.49 -16.34 -4.70
C SER A 386 23.25 -16.51 -3.81
N GLN A 387 22.16 -15.80 -4.10
CA GLN A 387 20.91 -15.90 -3.32
C GLN A 387 20.22 -17.23 -3.56
N LYS A 388 20.16 -17.68 -4.81
CA LYS A 388 19.65 -18.99 -5.17
C LYS A 388 20.40 -20.12 -4.46
N ALA A 389 21.74 -20.06 -4.43
CA ALA A 389 22.57 -21.05 -3.77
C ALA A 389 22.36 -21.11 -2.25
N GLN A 390 21.92 -20.01 -1.60
CA GLN A 390 21.57 -20.03 -0.17
C GLN A 390 20.30 -20.84 0.07
N VAL A 391 19.29 -20.72 -0.79
CA VAL A 391 18.04 -21.50 -0.68
C VAL A 391 18.30 -22.98 -0.95
N GLU A 392 19.11 -23.31 -1.96
CA GLU A 392 19.47 -24.70 -2.27
C GLU A 392 20.20 -25.40 -1.11
N GLN A 393 20.90 -24.66 -0.24
CA GLN A 393 21.58 -25.21 0.94
C GLN A 393 20.65 -25.53 2.11
N ILE A 394 19.38 -25.07 2.08
CA ILE A 394 18.40 -25.34 3.14
C ILE A 394 18.04 -26.83 3.21
N GLU A 395 18.14 -27.57 2.10
CA GLU A 395 17.91 -29.02 2.07
C GLU A 395 18.83 -29.81 3.01
N ASP A 396 19.96 -29.21 3.43
CA ASP A 396 20.89 -29.82 4.39
C ASP A 396 20.47 -29.59 5.87
N LEU A 397 19.48 -28.74 6.14
CA LEU A 397 18.97 -28.42 7.48
C LEU A 397 17.79 -29.33 7.87
N ASP A 398 17.67 -29.66 9.16
CA ASP A 398 16.53 -30.39 9.72
C ASP A 398 15.38 -29.41 10.03
N VAL A 399 14.72 -28.92 8.97
CA VAL A 399 13.70 -27.85 9.04
C VAL A 399 12.26 -28.36 8.92
N GLU A 400 12.04 -29.65 8.66
CA GLU A 400 10.71 -30.14 8.27
C GLU A 400 9.66 -30.07 9.40
N GLY A 401 8.53 -29.47 9.05
CA GLY A 401 7.24 -29.70 9.72
C GLY A 401 6.97 -28.87 10.97
N LYS A 402 7.74 -27.80 11.23
CA LYS A 402 7.35 -26.82 12.24
C LYS A 402 6.36 -25.82 11.66
N SER A 403 5.27 -25.64 12.39
CA SER A 403 4.20 -24.71 12.05
C SER A 403 4.57 -23.27 12.42
N VAL A 404 4.39 -22.34 11.49
CA VAL A 404 4.76 -20.93 11.61
C VAL A 404 3.57 -20.05 11.27
N VAL A 405 3.38 -18.96 12.02
CA VAL A 405 2.35 -17.94 11.73
C VAL A 405 2.97 -16.55 11.77
N LEU A 406 2.62 -15.72 10.79
CA LEU A 406 3.00 -14.31 10.73
C LEU A 406 1.82 -13.43 11.13
N PHE A 407 2.05 -12.46 12.02
CA PHE A 407 1.01 -11.52 12.44
C PHE A 407 1.60 -10.19 12.91
N TYR A 408 0.77 -9.16 13.04
CA TYR A 408 1.05 -7.99 13.88
C TYR A 408 -0.25 -7.50 14.52
N LEU A 409 -0.16 -6.56 15.47
CA LEU A 409 -1.33 -5.92 16.05
C LEU A 409 -1.49 -4.51 15.47
N ASN A 410 -2.65 -4.21 14.89
CA ASN A 410 -2.94 -2.85 14.43
C ASN A 410 -3.23 -1.91 15.62
N SER A 411 -3.43 -0.62 15.32
CA SER A 411 -3.76 0.41 16.32
C SER A 411 -5.05 0.15 17.11
N ASN A 412 -5.94 -0.71 16.61
CA ASN A 412 -7.17 -1.14 17.28
C ASN A 412 -6.98 -2.46 18.07
N HIS A 413 -5.73 -2.92 18.24
CA HIS A 413 -5.37 -4.20 18.88
C HIS A 413 -6.00 -5.43 18.21
N GLN A 414 -6.35 -5.34 16.93
CA GLN A 414 -6.78 -6.48 16.15
C GLN A 414 -5.56 -7.17 15.54
N VAL A 415 -5.66 -8.49 15.35
CA VAL A 415 -4.61 -9.27 14.72
C VAL A 415 -4.71 -9.07 13.22
N VAL A 416 -3.63 -8.62 12.59
CA VAL A 416 -3.46 -8.64 11.14
C VAL A 416 -2.52 -9.78 10.80
N THR A 417 -2.96 -10.70 9.96
CA THR A 417 -2.21 -11.91 9.56
C THR A 417 -2.27 -12.09 8.05
N ARG A 418 -1.44 -12.98 7.50
CA ARG A 418 -1.33 -13.20 6.06
C ARG A 418 -2.13 -14.41 5.60
N THR A 419 -2.58 -14.35 4.36
CA THR A 419 -3.32 -15.45 3.72
C THR A 419 -2.36 -16.50 3.16
N GLY A 420 -2.87 -17.65 2.70
CA GLY A 420 -1.99 -18.74 2.25
C GLY A 420 -1.19 -18.42 0.99
N ASN A 421 -1.69 -17.50 0.16
CA ASN A 421 -1.04 -17.07 -1.08
C ASN A 421 -0.09 -15.88 -0.89
N ASP A 422 0.08 -15.36 0.33
CA ASP A 422 0.94 -14.21 0.61
C ASP A 422 2.42 -14.50 0.35
N TYR A 423 3.16 -13.47 -0.05
CA TYR A 423 4.59 -13.53 -0.32
C TYR A 423 5.40 -14.11 0.86
N PHE A 424 5.05 -13.73 2.09
CA PHE A 424 5.75 -14.18 3.28
C PHE A 424 5.38 -15.62 3.67
N ALA A 425 4.14 -16.05 3.39
CA ALA A 425 3.74 -17.44 3.53
C ALA A 425 4.62 -18.36 2.65
N LYS A 426 4.87 -17.94 1.39
CA LYS A 426 5.80 -18.65 0.50
C LYS A 426 7.24 -18.64 0.99
N ILE A 427 7.72 -17.54 1.57
CA ILE A 427 9.05 -17.51 2.23
C ILE A 427 9.14 -18.56 3.35
N ILE A 428 8.10 -18.70 4.18
CA ILE A 428 8.04 -19.70 5.24
C ILE A 428 8.11 -21.12 4.66
N GLU A 429 7.34 -21.39 3.61
CA GLU A 429 7.34 -22.69 2.93
C GLU A 429 8.71 -23.03 2.31
N MET A 430 9.33 -22.05 1.62
CA MET A 430 10.67 -22.22 1.05
C MET A 430 11.75 -22.42 2.13
N ALA A 431 11.53 -21.92 3.34
CA ALA A 431 12.41 -22.14 4.49
C ALA A 431 12.19 -23.51 5.18
N GLY A 432 11.25 -24.33 4.69
CA GLY A 432 10.93 -25.66 5.21
C GLY A 432 9.82 -25.70 6.27
N GLY A 433 9.25 -24.55 6.62
CA GLY A 433 8.15 -24.44 7.59
C GLY A 433 6.78 -24.73 6.98
N GLU A 434 5.81 -25.05 7.84
CA GLU A 434 4.39 -25.13 7.48
C GLU A 434 3.70 -23.81 7.87
N TYR A 435 3.28 -23.00 6.89
CA TYR A 435 2.53 -21.79 7.19
C TYR A 435 1.10 -22.13 7.61
N LEU A 436 0.68 -21.70 8.81
CA LEU A 436 -0.73 -21.81 9.20
C LEU A 436 -1.47 -20.53 8.84
N ALA A 437 -2.52 -20.67 8.03
CA ALA A 437 -3.40 -19.60 7.59
C ALA A 437 -4.81 -19.74 8.21
N PRO A 438 -5.54 -18.63 8.38
CA PRO A 438 -6.94 -18.64 8.80
C PRO A 438 -7.86 -19.36 7.80
N VAL A 439 -8.90 -20.03 8.32
CA VAL A 439 -9.88 -20.77 7.50
C VAL A 439 -10.81 -19.81 6.76
N GLY A 440 -10.97 -20.00 5.44
CA GLY A 440 -11.90 -19.22 4.62
C GLY A 440 -11.23 -18.20 3.68
N ASP A 441 -9.92 -18.28 3.52
CA ASP A 441 -9.20 -17.58 2.45
C ASP A 441 -9.74 -18.01 1.07
N ASP A 442 -10.46 -17.10 0.40
CA ASP A 442 -10.95 -17.26 -0.97
C ASP A 442 -9.91 -16.81 -2.03
N GLY A 443 -8.67 -16.57 -1.60
CA GLY A 443 -7.49 -16.44 -2.45
C GLY A 443 -7.30 -15.06 -3.08
N GLY A 444 -8.10 -14.06 -2.70
CA GLY A 444 -8.05 -12.72 -3.30
C GLY A 444 -7.16 -11.70 -2.56
N ALA A 445 -7.16 -11.71 -1.22
CA ALA A 445 -6.40 -10.77 -0.40
C ALA A 445 -5.12 -11.43 0.14
N SER A 446 -4.01 -10.68 0.22
CA SER A 446 -2.73 -11.13 0.80
C SER A 446 -2.70 -11.06 2.33
N GLN A 447 -3.58 -10.27 2.94
CA GLN A 447 -3.69 -10.11 4.39
C GLN A 447 -5.14 -10.02 4.85
N MET A 448 -5.36 -10.30 6.13
CA MET A 448 -6.65 -10.12 6.77
C MET A 448 -6.53 -9.64 8.22
N THR A 449 -7.51 -8.84 8.63
CA THR A 449 -7.68 -8.39 10.01
C THR A 449 -8.73 -9.25 10.69
N ILE A 450 -8.34 -9.93 11.77
CA ILE A 450 -9.18 -10.89 12.50
C ILE A 450 -9.15 -10.60 14.01
N SER A 451 -10.10 -11.17 14.74
CA SER A 451 -10.07 -11.11 16.21
C SER A 451 -9.01 -12.05 16.76
N ILE A 452 -8.57 -11.78 18.00
CA ILE A 452 -7.64 -12.67 18.72
C ILE A 452 -8.23 -14.07 18.91
N GLU A 453 -9.56 -14.19 19.08
CA GLU A 453 -10.21 -15.50 19.19
C GLU A 453 -10.13 -16.29 17.88
N ALA A 454 -10.35 -15.64 16.73
CA ALA A 454 -10.18 -16.29 15.42
C ALA A 454 -8.72 -16.65 15.13
N PHE A 455 -7.77 -15.80 15.55
CA PHE A 455 -6.34 -16.10 15.48
C PHE A 455 -5.98 -17.33 16.33
N TYR A 456 -6.49 -17.38 17.55
CA TYR A 456 -6.26 -18.49 18.48
C TYR A 456 -6.72 -19.84 17.91
N GLU A 457 -7.82 -19.89 17.16
CA GLU A 457 -8.37 -21.14 16.61
C GLU A 457 -7.39 -21.93 15.75
N TYR A 458 -6.48 -21.26 15.03
CA TYR A 458 -5.50 -21.94 14.17
C TYR A 458 -4.05 -21.74 14.62
N ALA A 459 -3.72 -20.64 15.32
CA ALA A 459 -2.34 -20.32 15.69
C ALA A 459 -1.96 -20.77 17.11
N SER A 460 -2.90 -21.18 17.96
CA SER A 460 -2.61 -21.54 19.36
C SER A 460 -1.62 -22.70 19.53
N ASP A 461 -1.64 -23.68 18.62
CA ASP A 461 -0.73 -24.82 18.61
C ASP A 461 0.52 -24.61 17.74
N ALA A 462 0.70 -23.42 17.15
CA ALA A 462 1.85 -23.12 16.29
C ALA A 462 3.19 -23.23 17.03
N ASP A 463 4.21 -23.78 16.36
CA ASP A 463 5.56 -23.92 16.92
C ASP A 463 6.27 -22.57 17.04
N ILE A 464 6.04 -21.67 16.07
CA ILE A 464 6.68 -20.36 15.97
C ILE A 464 5.63 -19.31 15.62
N LEU A 465 5.64 -18.18 16.34
CA LEU A 465 4.92 -16.98 15.93
C LEU A 465 5.92 -15.89 15.57
N ILE A 466 5.71 -15.24 14.42
CA ILE A 466 6.53 -14.14 13.93
C ILE A 466 5.70 -12.87 13.92
N TYR A 467 6.14 -11.87 14.68
CA TYR A 467 5.59 -10.52 14.68
C TYR A 467 6.17 -9.72 13.49
N ASN A 468 5.33 -9.21 12.62
CA ASN A 468 5.77 -8.44 11.46
C ASN A 468 6.09 -6.98 11.85
N ALA A 469 7.39 -6.67 11.96
CA ALA A 469 7.88 -5.35 12.34
C ALA A 469 7.96 -4.36 11.17
N THR A 470 7.77 -4.80 9.93
CA THR A 470 7.88 -3.90 8.76
C THR A 470 6.71 -2.92 8.69
N ILE A 471 5.64 -3.18 9.44
CA ILE A 471 4.39 -2.40 9.42
C ILE A 471 4.22 -1.60 10.70
N GLU A 472 4.35 -2.27 11.85
CA GLU A 472 4.10 -1.69 13.17
C GLU A 472 5.30 -1.91 14.09
N SER A 473 5.41 -1.09 15.13
CA SER A 473 6.43 -1.30 16.16
C SER A 473 6.23 -2.65 16.85
N VAL A 474 7.33 -3.35 17.07
CA VAL A 474 7.36 -4.61 17.83
C VAL A 474 7.18 -4.30 19.32
N PRO A 475 6.45 -5.14 20.09
CA PRO A 475 6.49 -5.11 21.55
C PRO A 475 7.93 -5.22 22.08
N GLU A 476 8.28 -4.53 23.16
CA GLU A 476 9.63 -4.56 23.76
C GLU A 476 9.93 -5.88 24.49
N SER A 477 8.90 -6.68 24.80
CA SER A 477 9.03 -7.93 25.55
C SER A 477 7.82 -8.86 25.37
N LEU A 478 7.99 -10.14 25.75
CA LEU A 478 6.89 -11.08 25.92
C LEU A 478 5.82 -10.58 26.90
N GLU A 479 6.20 -9.89 27.97
CA GLU A 479 5.24 -9.27 28.91
C GLU A 479 4.39 -8.19 28.26
N GLU A 480 4.96 -7.38 27.36
CA GLU A 480 4.22 -6.35 26.64
C GLU A 480 3.26 -6.99 25.62
N LEU A 481 3.70 -8.01 24.89
CA LEU A 481 2.82 -8.76 23.99
C LEU A 481 1.65 -9.39 24.78
N MET A 482 1.90 -10.02 25.92
CA MET A 482 0.83 -10.53 26.80
C MET A 482 -0.04 -9.40 27.39
N GLY A 483 0.54 -8.22 27.59
CA GLY A 483 -0.17 -7.02 28.02
C GLY A 483 -1.17 -6.50 26.97
N SER A 484 -0.91 -6.76 25.68
CA SER A 484 -1.83 -6.41 24.59
C SER A 484 -3.07 -7.31 24.58
N ASP A 485 -2.89 -8.62 24.77
CA ASP A 485 -3.97 -9.57 25.01
C ASP A 485 -3.48 -10.77 25.84
N VAL A 486 -4.20 -11.07 26.93
CA VAL A 486 -3.82 -12.14 27.87
C VAL A 486 -3.87 -13.53 27.24
N THR A 487 -4.56 -13.70 26.11
CA THR A 487 -4.70 -14.98 25.39
C THR A 487 -3.34 -15.45 24.85
N PHE A 488 -2.40 -14.55 24.55
CA PHE A 488 -1.06 -14.92 24.06
C PHE A 488 -0.32 -15.91 24.97
N LYS A 489 -0.54 -15.87 26.29
CA LYS A 489 0.08 -16.82 27.24
C LYS A 489 -0.29 -18.28 26.99
N ASP A 490 -1.41 -18.52 26.31
CA ASP A 490 -1.97 -19.85 26.09
C ASP A 490 -1.45 -20.48 24.77
N PHE A 491 -0.72 -19.71 23.95
CA PHE A 491 -0.10 -20.20 22.70
C PHE A 491 1.14 -21.03 23.01
N LYS A 492 1.31 -22.14 22.29
CA LYS A 492 2.48 -23.03 22.40
C LYS A 492 3.78 -22.24 22.21
N ALA A 493 3.91 -21.50 21.12
CA ALA A 493 5.09 -20.68 20.85
C ALA A 493 5.42 -19.70 21.99
N PHE A 494 4.40 -19.11 22.65
CA PHE A 494 4.64 -18.21 23.79
C PHE A 494 5.18 -18.96 25.00
N GLN A 495 4.60 -20.12 25.32
CA GLN A 495 5.02 -20.96 26.44
C GLN A 495 6.44 -21.52 26.27
N GLU A 496 6.84 -21.78 25.03
CA GLU A 496 8.16 -22.28 24.67
C GLU A 496 9.19 -21.15 24.41
N GLY A 497 8.75 -19.88 24.39
CA GLY A 497 9.60 -18.73 24.10
C GLY A 497 10.03 -18.62 22.63
N ASN A 498 9.24 -19.17 21.71
CA ASN A 498 9.47 -19.15 20.26
C ASN A 498 8.65 -18.03 19.58
N ILE A 499 8.66 -16.84 20.17
CA ILE A 499 8.12 -15.64 19.55
C ILE A 499 9.28 -14.88 18.91
N TRP A 500 9.14 -14.58 17.64
CA TRP A 500 10.14 -13.89 16.82
C TRP A 500 9.53 -12.62 16.23
N TYR A 501 10.36 -11.75 15.68
CA TYR A 501 9.92 -10.62 14.87
C TYR A 501 10.86 -10.39 13.69
N THR A 502 10.31 -9.84 12.60
CA THR A 502 11.10 -9.48 11.42
C THR A 502 11.93 -8.23 11.66
N ASP A 503 13.05 -8.05 10.97
CA ASP A 503 13.70 -6.76 10.90
C ASP A 503 12.83 -5.76 10.10
N LYS A 504 12.82 -4.49 10.52
CA LYS A 504 11.97 -3.45 9.89
C LYS A 504 12.35 -3.19 8.42
N SER A 505 13.61 -3.42 8.08
CA SER A 505 14.16 -3.13 6.75
C SER A 505 13.80 -4.16 5.68
N LEU A 506 13.21 -5.31 6.05
CA LEU A 506 13.00 -6.46 5.19
C LEU A 506 12.36 -6.09 3.83
N TYR A 507 11.41 -5.15 3.81
CA TYR A 507 10.71 -4.73 2.60
C TYR A 507 11.60 -4.02 1.56
N GLN A 508 12.76 -3.49 1.97
CA GLN A 508 13.72 -2.82 1.07
C GLN A 508 14.75 -3.77 0.46
N PHE A 509 14.83 -5.02 0.92
CA PHE A 509 15.90 -5.96 0.56
C PHE A 509 15.41 -7.13 -0.33
N SER A 510 14.77 -6.81 -1.45
CA SER A 510 14.35 -7.84 -2.43
C SER A 510 15.52 -8.56 -3.10
N ASP A 511 16.73 -8.01 -3.07
CA ASP A 511 17.97 -8.64 -3.53
C ASP A 511 18.55 -9.67 -2.53
N LYS A 512 18.01 -9.73 -1.31
CA LYS A 512 18.45 -10.66 -0.25
C LYS A 512 17.43 -11.74 0.06
N THR A 513 16.49 -12.01 -0.83
CA THR A 513 15.43 -13.01 -0.60
C THR A 513 16.00 -14.38 -0.23
N GLY A 514 17.10 -14.82 -0.85
CA GLY A 514 17.74 -16.10 -0.49
C GLY A 514 18.31 -16.10 0.93
N THR A 515 18.92 -14.98 1.35
CA THR A 515 19.41 -14.77 2.72
C THR A 515 18.25 -14.75 3.71
N ILE A 516 17.15 -14.04 3.42
CA ILE A 516 15.95 -14.00 4.27
C ILE A 516 15.37 -15.41 4.47
N ILE A 517 15.22 -16.18 3.38
CA ILE A 517 14.72 -17.56 3.46
C ILE A 517 15.69 -18.44 4.28
N SER A 518 17.00 -18.31 4.06
CA SER A 518 18.02 -19.06 4.82
C SER A 518 18.02 -18.72 6.31
N ASP A 519 17.90 -17.44 6.67
CA ASP A 519 17.81 -17.01 8.07
C ASP A 519 16.57 -17.60 8.74
N LEU A 520 15.43 -17.56 8.05
CA LEU A 520 14.21 -18.16 8.55
C LEU A 520 14.33 -19.68 8.71
N ALA A 521 14.99 -20.36 7.78
CA ALA A 521 15.24 -21.80 7.88
C ALA A 521 16.07 -22.14 9.12
N VAL A 522 17.09 -21.35 9.44
CA VAL A 522 17.89 -21.50 10.66
C VAL A 522 17.05 -21.26 11.93
N VAL A 523 16.15 -20.28 11.91
CA VAL A 523 15.17 -20.04 12.99
C VAL A 523 14.24 -21.25 13.16
N ILE A 524 13.71 -21.77 12.05
CA ILE A 524 12.84 -22.95 12.03
C ILE A 524 13.58 -24.18 12.55
N ALA A 525 14.84 -24.41 12.16
CA ALA A 525 15.66 -25.51 12.70
C ALA A 525 15.93 -25.35 14.21
N GLY A 526 15.86 -24.13 14.74
CA GLY A 526 16.18 -23.81 16.14
C GLY A 526 17.68 -23.78 16.42
N GLU A 527 18.48 -23.47 15.40
CA GLU A 527 19.95 -23.48 15.48
C GLU A 527 20.55 -22.15 15.97
N GLN A 528 19.82 -21.03 15.87
CA GLN A 528 20.26 -19.71 16.29
C GLN A 528 19.15 -18.93 16.99
N GLU A 529 19.53 -17.96 17.83
CA GLU A 529 18.61 -17.05 18.55
C GLU A 529 18.56 -15.63 17.95
N GLU A 530 19.48 -15.30 17.04
CA GLU A 530 19.49 -14.06 16.26
C GLU A 530 19.97 -14.36 14.84
N THR A 531 19.36 -13.70 13.86
CA THR A 531 19.74 -13.69 12.45
C THR A 531 19.74 -12.25 11.93
N ASP A 532 20.05 -12.02 10.64
CA ASP A 532 20.07 -10.66 10.09
C ASP A 532 18.65 -10.09 9.96
N PHE A 533 17.65 -10.93 9.68
CA PHE A 533 16.27 -10.51 9.40
C PHE A 533 15.21 -11.00 10.39
N PHE A 534 15.57 -11.89 11.32
CA PHE A 534 14.66 -12.41 12.33
C PHE A 534 15.31 -12.40 13.70
N HIS A 535 14.57 -11.87 14.67
CA HIS A 535 15.05 -11.69 16.03
C HIS A 535 14.07 -12.28 17.04
N LYS A 536 14.58 -12.92 18.07
CA LYS A 536 13.75 -13.52 19.11
C LYS A 536 13.25 -12.46 20.08
N LEU A 537 11.93 -12.42 20.32
CA LEU A 537 11.33 -11.55 21.31
C LEU A 537 11.66 -12.10 22.71
N GLN A 538 12.31 -11.27 23.53
CA GLN A 538 12.81 -11.64 24.86
C GLN A 538 11.77 -11.52 25.96
#